data_AF-A0A8J5JYM9-F1
#
_entry.id   AF-A0A8J5JYM9-F1
#
_cell.length_a   1.000
_cell.length_b   1.000
_cell.length_c   1.000
_cell.angle_alpha   90.00
_cell.angle_beta   90.00
_cell.angle_gamma   90.00
#
_symmetry.space_group_name_H-M   'P 1'
#
loop_
_entity.id
_entity.type
_entity.pdbx_description
1 polymer ?
#
loop_
_entity_poly.entity_id
_entity_poly.type
_entity_poly.pdbx_seq_one_letter_code
_entity_poly.pdbx_strand_id
1 'polypeptide(L)'
;MSSPRTRSNSSCHLSNLVGPGMQLLVSELPTVRDLLRLGLLKRKDSDADRRNCLFKDLVNDIYTDVLAQWQKANAQFTVPVIVSERGIKRKMENLWARAVEVCLGKGEVEVKQTFIQGLDRLFDILSCKCQIRSCAEVGCSPDCAREAHTAAGR
;
A
#
# COMPACT_ATOMS: atom_id res chain seq x y z
N MET A 1 -14.44 9.77 38.58
CA MET A 1 -15.04 8.62 37.86
C MET A 1 -14.95 8.91 36.38
N SER A 2 -13.95 8.34 35.71
CA SER A 2 -13.67 8.62 34.31
C SER A 2 -14.57 7.74 33.43
N SER A 3 -15.49 8.34 32.68
CA SER A 3 -16.30 7.62 31.70
C SER A 3 -15.41 6.84 30.72
N PRO A 4 -15.74 5.59 30.38
CA PRO A 4 -15.04 4.89 29.31
C PRO A 4 -15.23 5.67 28.02
N ARG A 5 -14.13 6.14 27.40
CA ARG A 5 -14.17 6.66 26.03
C ARG A 5 -14.67 5.52 25.12
N THR A 6 -15.95 5.55 24.79
CA THR A 6 -16.52 4.72 23.73
C THR A 6 -15.78 5.07 22.45
N ARG A 7 -15.00 4.10 21.96
CA ARG A 7 -14.32 4.13 20.68
C ARG A 7 -15.39 4.41 19.62
N SER A 8 -15.47 5.66 19.16
CA SER A 8 -16.37 6.10 18.11
C SER A 8 -16.05 5.30 16.85
N ASN A 9 -16.82 4.23 16.65
CA ASN A 9 -16.73 3.34 15.51
C ASN A 9 -17.44 4.01 14.33
N SER A 10 -16.91 5.15 13.90
CA SER A 10 -17.25 5.73 12.60
C SER A 10 -16.48 4.95 11.54
N SER A 11 -16.90 3.71 11.26
CA SER A 11 -16.33 2.91 10.19
C SER A 11 -16.59 3.64 8.88
N CYS A 12 -15.54 4.19 8.26
CA CYS A 12 -15.65 4.65 6.87
C CYS A 12 -15.90 3.42 5.98
N HIS A 13 -16.62 3.57 4.87
CA HIS A 13 -16.88 2.45 3.95
C HIS A 13 -15.58 1.72 3.54
N LEU A 14 -14.46 2.45 3.46
CA LEU A 14 -13.14 1.88 3.20
C LEU A 14 -12.65 0.96 4.32
N SER A 15 -12.86 1.30 5.59
CA SER A 15 -12.51 0.42 6.72
C SER A 15 -13.32 -0.87 6.76
N ASN A 16 -14.53 -0.89 6.17
CA ASN A 16 -15.29 -2.13 6.01
C ASN A 16 -14.69 -3.03 4.93
N LEU A 17 -14.07 -2.44 3.90
CA LEU A 17 -13.44 -3.17 2.81
C LEU A 17 -12.07 -3.74 3.19
N VAL A 18 -11.22 -2.93 3.83
CA VAL A 18 -9.84 -3.31 4.11
C VAL A 18 -9.55 -3.63 5.57
N GLY A 19 -10.47 -3.33 6.48
CA GLY A 19 -10.24 -3.40 7.93
C GLY A 19 -9.78 -2.06 8.53
N PRO A 20 -9.45 -2.04 9.84
CA PRO A 20 -9.01 -0.82 10.50
C PRO A 20 -7.67 -0.32 9.96
N GLY A 21 -7.39 0.96 10.17
CA GLY A 21 -6.08 1.54 9.87
C GLY A 21 -4.97 0.85 10.67
N MET A 22 -3.83 0.61 10.02
CA MET A 22 -2.75 -0.23 10.54
C MET A 22 -1.40 0.25 9.99
N GLN A 23 -0.35 0.13 10.81
CA GLN A 23 1.03 0.40 10.39
C GLN A 23 1.54 -0.74 9.50
N LEU A 24 2.50 -0.46 8.61
CA LEU A 24 3.16 -1.50 7.82
C LEU A 24 3.93 -2.46 8.72
N LEU A 25 3.87 -3.76 8.40
CA LEU A 25 4.68 -4.76 9.05
C LEU A 25 6.11 -4.67 8.54
N VAL A 26 7.05 -4.58 9.47
CA VAL A 26 8.46 -4.31 9.18
C VAL A 26 9.17 -5.51 8.51
N SER A 27 8.63 -6.72 8.64
CA SER A 27 9.19 -7.95 8.05
C SER A 27 8.73 -8.21 6.61
N GLU A 28 7.73 -7.50 6.10
CA GLU A 28 7.05 -7.84 4.85
C GLU A 28 7.01 -6.66 3.88
N LEU A 29 6.99 -6.96 2.57
CA LEU A 29 6.69 -5.93 1.57
C LEU A 29 5.20 -5.55 1.63
N PRO A 30 4.85 -4.27 1.47
CA PRO A 30 3.48 -3.82 1.64
C PRO A 30 2.57 -4.36 0.53
N THR A 31 1.42 -4.91 0.91
CA THR A 31 0.32 -5.21 -0.02
C THR A 31 -0.49 -3.96 -0.34
N VAL A 32 -1.36 -4.07 -1.35
CA VAL A 32 -2.37 -3.05 -1.65
C VAL A 32 -3.24 -2.77 -0.42
N ARG A 33 -3.64 -3.81 0.32
CA ARG A 33 -4.42 -3.69 1.57
C ARG A 33 -3.66 -2.92 2.63
N ASP A 34 -2.38 -3.22 2.84
CA ASP A 34 -1.57 -2.55 3.86
C ASP A 34 -1.42 -1.07 3.57
N LEU A 35 -1.25 -0.70 2.30
CA LEU A 35 -1.17 0.70 1.89
C LEU A 35 -2.47 1.47 2.17
N LEU A 36 -3.62 0.84 1.91
CA LEU A 36 -4.92 1.43 2.22
C LEU A 36 -5.15 1.56 3.73
N ARG A 37 -4.72 0.56 4.52
CA ARG A 37 -4.78 0.61 5.99
C ARG A 37 -3.86 1.69 6.56
N LEU A 38 -2.65 1.86 6.02
CA LEU A 38 -1.74 2.93 6.42
C LEU A 38 -2.36 4.30 6.13
N GLY A 39 -2.96 4.48 4.96
CA GLY A 39 -3.66 5.73 4.63
C GLY A 39 -4.84 6.03 5.56
N LEU A 40 -5.58 5.00 5.99
CA LEU A 40 -6.64 5.15 7.00
C LEU A 40 -6.09 5.56 8.38
N LEU A 41 -4.94 5.03 8.78
CA LEU A 41 -4.27 5.38 10.02
C LEU A 41 -3.82 6.86 9.98
N LYS A 42 -3.05 7.25 8.97
CA LYS A 42 -2.55 8.63 8.80
C LYS A 42 -3.69 9.65 8.70
N ARG A 43 -4.80 9.30 8.02
CA ARG A 43 -6.02 10.14 7.99
C ARG A 43 -6.65 10.31 9.37
N LYS A 44 -6.60 9.29 10.22
CA LYS A 44 -7.16 9.36 11.58
C LYS A 44 -6.29 10.23 12.50
N ASP A 45 -4.98 10.19 12.29
CA ASP A 45 -4.00 10.93 13.10
C ASP A 45 -3.82 12.38 12.61
N SER A 46 -4.33 12.72 11.43
CA SER A 46 -4.36 14.09 10.93
C SER A 46 -5.38 14.94 11.72
N ASP A 47 -4.91 16.03 12.32
CA ASP A 47 -5.72 17.03 13.01
C ASP A 47 -6.57 17.89 12.05
N ALA A 48 -6.34 17.78 10.74
CA ALA A 48 -7.22 18.41 9.75
C ALA A 48 -8.63 17.81 9.86
N ASP A 49 -9.66 18.65 9.68
CA ASP A 49 -11.05 18.21 9.63
C ASP A 49 -11.12 16.96 8.73
N ARG A 50 -11.57 15.83 9.28
CA ARG A 50 -11.49 14.49 8.65
C ARG A 50 -12.14 14.47 7.26
N ARG A 51 -12.97 15.47 6.97
CA ARG A 51 -13.64 15.74 5.69
C ARG A 51 -12.75 16.42 4.65
N ASN A 52 -11.75 17.20 5.07
CA ASN A 52 -10.88 18.01 4.21
C ASN A 52 -9.48 17.43 4.02
N CYS A 53 -9.06 16.41 4.78
CA CYS A 53 -7.80 15.72 4.55
C CYS A 53 -7.88 14.90 3.25
N LEU A 54 -7.35 15.46 2.17
CA LEU A 54 -7.26 14.80 0.88
C LEU A 54 -6.18 13.74 0.96
N PHE A 55 -6.40 12.58 0.35
CA PHE A 55 -5.38 11.53 0.30
C PHE A 55 -4.08 12.01 -0.37
N LYS A 56 -4.20 13.00 -1.26
CA LYS A 56 -3.06 13.69 -1.87
C LYS A 56 -2.12 14.31 -0.84
N ASP A 57 -2.65 14.82 0.27
CA ASP A 57 -1.85 15.44 1.33
C ASP A 57 -1.11 14.36 2.13
N LEU A 58 -1.74 13.20 2.32
CA LEU A 58 -1.16 12.04 3.01
C LEU A 58 -0.16 11.25 2.17
N VAL A 59 -0.19 11.43 0.83
CA VAL A 59 0.57 10.57 -0.09
C VAL A 59 2.08 10.70 0.12
N ASN A 60 2.56 11.87 0.54
CA ASN A 60 3.97 12.09 0.82
C ASN A 60 4.46 11.29 2.03
N ASP A 61 3.67 11.26 3.10
CA ASP A 61 4.00 10.49 4.30
C ASP A 61 3.96 8.99 4.02
N ILE A 62 2.90 8.53 3.32
CA ILE A 62 2.73 7.13 2.93
C ILE A 62 3.86 6.69 1.98
N TYR A 63 4.24 7.55 1.03
CA TYR A 63 5.33 7.27 0.11
C TYR A 63 6.65 7.01 0.85
N THR A 64 6.97 7.85 1.82
CA THR A 64 8.21 7.72 2.60
C THR A 64 8.24 6.38 3.35
N ASP A 65 7.13 6.02 4.02
CA ASP A 65 6.99 4.77 4.77
C ASP A 65 7.11 3.54 3.84
N VAL A 66 6.46 3.58 2.67
CA VAL A 66 6.51 2.49 1.67
C VAL A 66 7.90 2.35 1.08
N LEU A 67 8.55 3.44 0.66
CA LEU A 67 9.87 3.38 0.06
C LEU A 67 10.90 2.82 1.05
N ALA A 68 10.87 3.28 2.30
CA ALA A 68 11.76 2.78 3.34
C ALA A 68 11.59 1.26 3.55
N GLN A 69 10.35 0.76 3.51
CA GLN A 69 10.07 -0.66 3.64
C GLN A 69 10.62 -1.48 2.48
N TRP A 70 10.49 -0.98 1.25
CA TRP A 70 11.10 -1.61 0.08
C TRP A 70 12.63 -1.60 0.19
N GLN A 71 13.25 -0.45 0.44
CA GLN A 71 14.71 -0.34 0.57
C GLN A 71 15.30 -1.21 1.68
N LYS A 72 14.53 -1.45 2.75
CA LYS A 72 14.90 -2.39 3.80
C LYS A 72 14.92 -3.84 3.32
N ALA A 73 13.99 -4.23 2.46
CA ALA A 73 13.94 -5.57 1.88
C ALA A 73 15.05 -5.80 0.84
N ASN A 74 15.43 -4.75 0.10
CA ASN A 74 16.62 -4.73 -0.74
C ASN A 74 17.08 -3.29 -1.01
N ALA A 75 18.33 -2.98 -0.67
CA ALA A 75 18.93 -1.66 -0.91
C ALA A 75 19.02 -1.29 -2.40
N GLN A 76 18.96 -2.28 -3.30
CA GLN A 76 18.93 -2.08 -4.75
C GLN A 76 17.59 -1.53 -5.27
N PHE A 77 16.54 -1.46 -4.44
CA PHE A 77 15.27 -0.80 -4.81
C PHE A 77 15.40 0.72 -4.79
N THR A 78 16.21 1.20 -5.73
CA THR A 78 16.42 2.60 -6.09
C THR A 78 16.19 2.76 -7.59
N VAL A 79 16.08 3.99 -8.08
CA VAL A 79 15.93 4.24 -9.53
C VAL A 79 17.21 3.78 -10.23
N PRO A 80 17.14 3.00 -11.34
CA PRO A 80 15.97 2.74 -12.20
C PRO A 80 15.16 1.47 -11.90
N VAL A 81 15.54 0.68 -10.88
CA VAL A 81 14.87 -0.58 -10.52
C VAL A 81 13.41 -0.34 -10.09
N ILE A 82 13.16 0.74 -9.34
CA ILE A 82 11.82 1.23 -9.03
C ILE A 82 11.39 2.34 -10.01
N VAL A 83 10.07 2.49 -10.20
CA VAL A 83 9.52 3.61 -10.97
C VAL A 83 9.81 4.93 -10.25
N SER A 84 9.71 6.04 -10.99
CA SER A 84 9.96 7.37 -10.41
C SER A 84 9.02 7.66 -9.23
N GLU A 85 9.49 8.49 -8.29
CA GLU A 85 8.69 8.97 -7.14
C GLU A 85 7.30 9.45 -7.58
N ARG A 86 7.25 10.29 -8.63
CA ARG A 86 6.01 10.78 -9.22
C ARG A 86 5.10 9.64 -9.69
N GLY A 87 5.69 8.59 -10.29
CA GLY A 87 4.96 7.38 -10.71
C GLY A 87 4.38 6.61 -9.52
N ILE A 88 5.16 6.42 -8.45
CA ILE A 88 4.71 5.74 -7.23
C ILE A 88 3.56 6.51 -6.59
N LYS A 89 3.73 7.82 -6.37
CA LYS A 89 2.70 8.69 -5.77
C LYS A 89 1.40 8.67 -6.58
N ARG A 90 1.48 8.80 -7.91
CA ARG A 90 0.30 8.69 -8.79
C ARG A 90 -0.38 7.32 -8.67
N LYS A 91 0.39 6.24 -8.55
CA LYS A 91 -0.15 4.88 -8.35
C LYS A 91 -0.90 4.77 -7.02
N MET A 92 -0.37 5.36 -5.94
CA MET A 92 -1.04 5.43 -4.64
C MET A 92 -2.35 6.24 -4.72
N GLU A 93 -2.34 7.42 -5.34
CA GLU A 93 -3.53 8.27 -5.52
C GLU A 93 -4.63 7.53 -6.28
N ASN A 94 -4.29 6.91 -7.41
CA ASN A 94 -5.22 6.14 -8.22
C ASN A 94 -5.79 4.94 -7.46
N LEU A 95 -4.95 4.25 -6.68
CA LEU A 95 -5.37 3.13 -5.86
C LEU A 95 -6.41 3.58 -4.82
N TRP A 96 -6.14 4.69 -4.14
CA TRP A 96 -7.06 5.23 -3.15
C TRP A 96 -8.39 5.67 -3.77
N ALA A 97 -8.34 6.40 -4.89
CA ALA A 97 -9.53 6.82 -5.62
C ALA A 97 -10.39 5.61 -6.02
N ARG A 98 -9.77 4.57 -6.57
CA ARG A 98 -10.45 3.33 -6.94
C ARG A 98 -11.04 2.60 -5.74
N ALA A 99 -10.33 2.58 -4.60
CA ALA A 99 -10.85 1.99 -3.37
C ALA A 99 -12.11 2.74 -2.88
N VAL A 100 -12.11 4.08 -2.96
CA VAL A 100 -13.28 4.91 -2.63
C VAL A 100 -14.44 4.63 -3.58
N GLU A 101 -14.21 4.53 -4.88
CA GLU A 101 -15.25 4.19 -5.86
C GLU A 101 -15.90 2.84 -5.57
N VAL A 102 -15.09 1.81 -5.32
CA VAL A 102 -15.57 0.46 -4.95
C VAL A 102 -16.43 0.53 -3.69
N CYS A 103 -15.99 1.28 -2.67
CA CYS A 103 -16.71 1.46 -1.42
C CYS A 103 -18.04 2.21 -1.57
N LEU A 104 -18.13 3.13 -2.53
CA LEU A 104 -19.35 3.87 -2.86
C LEU A 104 -20.26 3.09 -3.83
N GLY A 105 -19.91 1.85 -4.16
CA GLY A 105 -20.68 1.04 -5.10
C GLY A 105 -20.61 1.55 -6.54
N LYS A 106 -19.64 2.39 -6.90
CA LYS A 106 -19.46 2.92 -8.26
C LYS A 106 -18.68 1.96 -9.15
N GLY A 107 -19.04 1.89 -10.43
CA GLY A 107 -18.39 1.04 -11.43
C GLY A 107 -18.97 -0.37 -11.58
N GLU A 108 -18.47 -1.10 -12.57
CA GLU A 108 -18.93 -2.45 -12.92
C GLU A 108 -18.57 -3.49 -11.84
N VAL A 109 -19.42 -4.51 -11.70
CA VAL A 109 -19.25 -5.57 -10.69
C VAL A 109 -17.94 -6.33 -10.87
N GLU A 110 -17.58 -6.66 -12.11
CA GLU A 110 -16.33 -7.38 -12.42
C GLU A 110 -15.08 -6.57 -12.05
N VAL A 111 -15.10 -5.27 -12.32
CA VAL A 111 -14.00 -4.34 -11.99
C VAL A 111 -13.81 -4.24 -10.47
N LYS A 112 -14.91 -4.20 -9.71
CA LYS A 112 -14.90 -4.23 -8.24
C LYS A 112 -14.35 -5.55 -7.73
N GLN A 113 -14.84 -6.67 -8.26
CA GLN A 113 -14.40 -8.00 -7.80
C GLN A 113 -12.92 -8.22 -8.05
N THR A 114 -12.42 -7.82 -9.21
CA THR A 114 -10.99 -7.87 -9.57
C THR A 114 -10.16 -7.01 -8.63
N PHE A 115 -10.65 -5.82 -8.26
CA PHE A 115 -9.97 -4.96 -7.28
C PHE A 115 -9.91 -5.62 -5.90
N ILE A 116 -11.02 -6.19 -5.42
CA ILE A 116 -11.11 -6.87 -4.12
C ILE A 116 -10.15 -8.07 -4.07
N GLN A 117 -10.12 -8.89 -5.12
CA GLN A 117 -9.19 -10.02 -5.25
C GLN A 117 -7.72 -9.58 -5.33
N GLY A 118 -7.47 -8.34 -5.75
CA GLY A 118 -6.13 -7.75 -5.84
C GLY A 118 -5.62 -7.13 -4.54
N LEU A 119 -6.45 -7.03 -3.48
CA LEU A 119 -6.07 -6.34 -2.24
C LEU A 119 -4.84 -6.98 -1.56
N ASP A 120 -4.72 -8.30 -1.64
CA ASP A 120 -3.63 -9.04 -0.97
C ASP A 120 -2.39 -9.22 -1.87
N ARG A 121 -2.38 -8.57 -3.05
CA ARG A 121 -1.19 -8.52 -3.91
C ARG A 121 -0.23 -7.44 -3.43
N LEU A 122 1.07 -7.66 -3.65
CA LEU A 122 2.12 -6.67 -3.40
C LEU A 122 1.80 -5.34 -4.11
N PHE A 123 1.99 -4.24 -3.40
CA PHE A 123 1.99 -2.91 -4.02
C PHE A 123 3.29 -2.72 -4.81
N ASP A 124 3.30 -3.27 -6.01
CA ASP A 124 4.47 -3.28 -6.88
C ASP A 124 4.91 -1.86 -7.28
N ILE A 125 6.13 -1.47 -6.93
CA ILE A 125 6.74 -0.17 -7.33
C ILE A 125 7.85 -0.34 -8.36
N LEU A 126 8.09 -1.57 -8.85
CA LEU A 126 9.19 -1.87 -9.73
C LEU A 126 8.94 -1.36 -11.15
N SER A 127 10.02 -0.97 -11.82
CA SER A 127 10.01 -0.60 -13.24
C SER A 127 9.85 -1.82 -14.14
N CYS A 128 10.36 -3.00 -13.73
CA CYS A 128 10.12 -4.23 -14.49
C CYS A 128 8.73 -4.79 -14.18
N LYS A 129 8.03 -5.29 -15.22
CA LYS A 129 6.82 -6.13 -15.08
C LYS A 129 7.13 -7.59 -14.78
N CYS A 130 8.37 -7.88 -14.40
CA CYS A 130 8.83 -9.22 -14.04
C CYS A 130 8.09 -9.67 -12.78
N GLN A 131 7.70 -10.95 -12.70
CA GLN A 131 7.14 -11.48 -11.46
C GLN A 131 8.20 -11.42 -10.35
N ILE A 132 7.88 -10.78 -9.23
CA ILE A 132 8.75 -10.76 -8.04
C ILE A 132 8.76 -12.19 -7.47
N ARG A 133 9.95 -12.80 -7.43
CA ARG A 133 10.16 -14.14 -6.86
C ARG A 133 11.05 -14.05 -5.63
N SER A 134 10.74 -14.84 -4.60
CA SER A 134 11.60 -15.00 -3.44
C SER A 134 12.86 -15.78 -3.84
N CYS A 135 14.04 -15.24 -3.52
CA CYS A 135 15.31 -15.93 -3.77
C CYS A 135 15.46 -17.24 -2.98
N ALA A 136 14.70 -17.40 -1.88
CA ALA A 136 14.76 -18.59 -1.04
C ALA A 136 14.28 -19.87 -1.76
N GLU A 137 13.47 -19.75 -2.82
CA GLU A 137 12.87 -20.90 -3.50
C GLU A 137 13.68 -21.42 -4.70
N VAL A 138 14.57 -20.61 -5.29
CA VAL A 138 15.12 -20.94 -6.63
C VAL A 138 16.65 -20.84 -6.73
N GLY A 139 17.33 -20.11 -5.85
CA GLY A 139 18.71 -19.72 -6.11
C GLY A 139 18.80 -18.75 -7.31
N CYS A 140 19.71 -17.78 -7.28
CA CYS A 140 19.82 -16.82 -8.37
C CYS A 140 20.53 -17.45 -9.57
N SER A 141 19.86 -17.49 -10.73
CA SER A 141 20.49 -17.82 -12.01
C SER A 141 21.55 -16.77 -12.37
N PRO A 142 22.68 -17.14 -13.00
CA PRO A 142 23.69 -16.19 -13.47
C PRO A 142 23.19 -15.17 -14.51
N ASP A 143 22.06 -15.44 -15.18
CA ASP A 143 21.45 -14.53 -16.17
C ASP A 143 20.47 -13.51 -15.56
N CYS A 144 20.48 -13.35 -14.22
CA CYS A 144 19.52 -12.50 -13.52
C CYS A 144 19.90 -11.01 -13.55
N ALA A 145 19.80 -10.40 -14.74
CA ALA A 145 20.26 -9.04 -14.99
C ALA A 145 19.35 -7.90 -14.46
N ARG A 146 18.24 -8.20 -13.75
CA ARG A 146 17.20 -7.20 -13.43
C ARG A 146 16.91 -6.95 -11.96
N GLU A 147 17.62 -7.61 -11.04
CA GLU A 147 17.73 -7.27 -9.60
C GLU A 147 16.40 -7.03 -8.83
N ALA A 148 15.26 -7.49 -9.36
CA ALA A 148 13.95 -7.39 -8.73
C ALA A 148 13.75 -8.50 -7.67
N HIS A 149 14.70 -8.61 -6.74
CA HIS A 149 14.74 -9.66 -5.74
C HIS A 149 14.52 -9.08 -4.36
N THR A 150 13.65 -9.72 -3.59
CA THR A 150 13.59 -9.52 -2.15
C THR A 150 14.56 -10.52 -1.50
N ALA A 151 15.56 -10.02 -0.79
CA ALA A 151 16.32 -10.87 0.13
C ALA A 151 15.34 -11.31 1.23
N ALA A 152 14.96 -12.59 1.23
CA ALA A 152 13.85 -13.07 2.04
C ALA A 152 14.12 -13.06 3.55
N GLY A 153 13.04 -13.09 4.34
CA GLY A 153 13.08 -13.31 5.77
C GLY A 153 11.76 -13.72 6.43
N ARG A 154 11.13 -14.81 5.94
CA ARG A 154 9.96 -15.55 6.46
C ARG A 154 8.61 -14.84 6.54
#